data_AF-A0A7X7YJH2-F1
#
_entry.id   AF-A0A7X7YJH2-F1
#
_cell.length_a   1.000
_cell.length_b   1.000
_cell.length_c   1.000
_cell.angle_alpha   90.00
_cell.angle_beta   90.00
_cell.angle_gamma   90.00
#
_symmetry.space_group_name_H-M   'P 1'
#
loop_
_entity.id
_entity.type
_entity.pdbx_description
1 polymer ?
#
loop_
_entity_poly.entity_id
_entity_poly.type
_entity_poly.pdbx_seq_one_letter_code
_entity_poly.pdbx_strand_id
1 'polypeptide(L)'
;MNRSKRQSVRVRSGSILCMAAMAILLLAIAGIGLLTISDGLRLRTAVIKNEAAAMAAAEAGYEKAVFWMSQQPDMISALNDAQASGSLDFDGSSCDYSVKMSSFLGASPVYEVKSIGRSGRFERTVEVHLVQAIGGWAMGMCRVSTGGTSTVEVNFVNGEVIEMPIHINSYGDPKDKTRDIFLSGDPKFLRVVSMGESRYSSGGLDKYSSVMNVFDNGIYFNQPPSRINDAETVSKKITRFRDSTSASYIYTPNGPKTVSNPQNAVQMEFYVDGGVGKIRVTNNCSVRGFRQSSDSRTFDFKNTLADPDQFDRYYIYGYHVRSSSAASNGDIQTVKVEDTYVQQSFGGVKSQPGGQIYVNGNVIIGSGDSTLANANQVKGRITIVATGNIWIANSIQMDGDRAADGKPSETNPNALGLVAQGVVKVVDPGMSDYSYVDDTPVVNAAHTYVPIGIADNAKPAEIHKRHLPDPLVVEAGITVGGGGWGAENVLRNGYGGRKETSGVQDDLVLRGTLSEVCRSVVGVTGTDGFLKNYYLDERLLTGILPGDIWLRGKFVPLPAGWSDYRVAVNP
;
A
#
# COMPACT_ATOMS: atom_id res chain seq x y z
N MET A 1 115.14 -18.71 -52.56
CA MET A 1 114.21 -19.22 -51.54
C MET A 1 113.38 -18.05 -51.02
N ASN A 2 112.07 -18.25 -50.83
CA ASN A 2 111.04 -17.33 -50.29
C ASN A 2 110.47 -16.22 -51.20
N ARG A 3 109.37 -16.58 -51.89
CA ARG A 3 108.31 -15.68 -52.37
C ARG A 3 107.35 -15.36 -51.22
N SER A 4 107.11 -14.07 -50.95
CA SER A 4 106.04 -13.58 -50.11
C SER A 4 104.93 -12.96 -50.98
N LYS A 5 103.71 -13.53 -50.93
CA LYS A 5 102.50 -13.01 -51.56
C LYS A 5 101.86 -11.95 -50.66
N ARG A 6 101.53 -10.77 -51.21
CA ARG A 6 100.56 -9.83 -50.63
C ARG A 6 99.23 -9.96 -51.40
N GLN A 7 98.16 -10.35 -50.71
CA GLN A 7 96.79 -10.29 -51.22
C GLN A 7 96.21 -8.89 -50.98
N SER A 8 95.61 -8.29 -52.01
CA SER A 8 94.78 -7.10 -51.90
C SER A 8 93.31 -7.49 -51.72
N VAL A 9 92.67 -6.94 -50.70
CA VAL A 9 91.23 -7.11 -50.44
C VAL A 9 90.47 -6.02 -51.19
N ARG A 10 89.65 -6.41 -52.17
CA ARG A 10 88.67 -5.53 -52.83
C ARG A 10 87.42 -5.41 -51.95
N VAL A 11 87.16 -4.22 -51.42
CA VAL A 11 85.89 -3.89 -50.75
C VAL A 11 84.83 -3.60 -51.81
N ARG A 12 83.77 -4.42 -51.87
CA ARG A 12 82.58 -4.19 -52.70
C ARG A 12 81.59 -3.31 -51.94
N SER A 13 81.55 -2.02 -52.24
CA SER A 13 80.63 -1.01 -51.69
C SER A 13 79.36 -0.88 -52.53
N GLY A 14 78.50 -1.92 -52.52
CA GLY A 14 77.24 -1.94 -53.29
C GLY A 14 76.00 -2.48 -52.56
N SER A 15 76.13 -3.17 -51.42
CA SER A 15 74.97 -3.78 -50.73
C SER A 15 74.34 -2.92 -49.62
N ILE A 16 75.07 -1.95 -49.06
CA ILE A 16 74.60 -1.14 -47.92
C ILE A 16 73.43 -0.23 -48.31
N LEU A 17 73.47 0.38 -49.50
CA LEU A 17 72.39 1.26 -49.97
C LEU A 17 71.08 0.50 -50.22
N CYS A 18 71.18 -0.71 -50.78
CA CYS A 18 70.03 -1.61 -50.97
C CYS A 18 69.44 -2.08 -49.65
N MET A 19 70.28 -2.43 -48.65
CA MET A 19 69.80 -2.78 -47.32
C MET A 19 69.16 -1.59 -46.60
N ALA A 20 69.72 -0.39 -46.72
CA ALA A 20 69.14 0.83 -46.14
C ALA A 20 67.78 1.17 -46.79
N ALA A 21 67.66 1.06 -48.12
CA ALA A 21 66.41 1.26 -48.82
C ALA A 21 65.34 0.22 -48.45
N MET A 22 65.72 -1.06 -48.35
CA MET A 22 64.82 -2.12 -47.86
C MET A 22 64.40 -1.89 -46.40
N ALA A 23 65.31 -1.46 -45.53
CA ALA A 23 65.00 -1.16 -44.13
C ALA A 23 64.02 0.02 -44.00
N ILE A 24 64.20 1.09 -44.79
CA ILE A 24 63.27 2.23 -44.85
C ILE A 24 61.90 1.79 -45.37
N LEU A 25 61.85 0.95 -46.41
CA LEU A 25 60.59 0.41 -46.94
C LEU A 25 59.86 -0.45 -45.90
N LEU A 26 60.58 -1.33 -45.20
CA LEU A 26 60.01 -2.17 -44.14
C LEU A 26 59.51 -1.33 -42.96
N LEU A 27 60.24 -0.29 -42.56
CA LEU A 27 59.81 0.66 -41.53
C LEU A 27 58.58 1.47 -41.96
N ALA A 28 58.51 1.88 -43.23
CA ALA A 28 57.34 2.59 -43.76
C ALA A 28 56.10 1.69 -43.80
N ILE A 29 56.23 0.42 -44.24
CA ILE A 29 55.14 -0.56 -44.22
C ILE A 29 54.70 -0.85 -42.78
N ALA A 30 55.64 -1.03 -41.86
CA ALA A 30 55.34 -1.21 -40.43
C ALA A 30 54.64 0.02 -39.82
N GLY A 31 55.10 1.23 -40.16
CA GLY A 31 54.49 2.48 -39.72
C GLY A 31 53.05 2.66 -40.21
N ILE A 32 52.78 2.37 -41.49
CA ILE A 32 51.42 2.39 -42.06
C ILE A 32 50.53 1.32 -41.40
N GLY A 33 51.08 0.13 -41.16
CA GLY A 33 50.39 -0.95 -40.45
C GLY A 33 49.98 -0.58 -39.02
N LEU A 34 50.87 0.08 -38.27
CA LEU A 34 50.57 0.56 -36.92
C LEU A 34 49.53 1.68 -36.91
N LEU A 35 49.58 2.61 -37.88
CA LEU A 35 48.58 3.68 -38.02
C LEU A 35 47.18 3.12 -38.33
N THR A 36 47.08 2.15 -39.24
CA THR A 36 45.79 1.51 -39.57
C THR A 36 45.23 0.70 -38.39
N ILE A 37 46.08 0.02 -37.62
CA ILE A 37 45.65 -0.65 -36.38
C ILE A 37 45.17 0.38 -35.34
N SER A 38 45.93 1.47 -35.14
CA SER A 38 45.55 2.56 -34.23
C SER A 38 44.23 3.20 -34.61
N ASP A 39 44.02 3.50 -35.89
CA ASP A 39 42.75 4.08 -36.39
C ASP A 39 41.59 3.10 -36.22
N GLY A 40 41.81 1.81 -36.51
CA GLY A 40 40.83 0.76 -36.26
C GLY A 40 40.45 0.63 -34.78
N LEU A 41 41.43 0.71 -33.87
CA LEU A 41 41.19 0.70 -32.43
C LEU A 41 40.43 1.94 -31.96
N ARG A 42 40.78 3.13 -32.48
CA ARG A 42 40.07 4.39 -32.17
C ARG A 42 38.62 4.35 -32.61
N LEU A 43 38.36 3.87 -33.83
CA LEU A 43 37.00 3.69 -34.35
C LEU A 43 36.20 2.70 -33.51
N ARG A 44 36.78 1.55 -33.17
CA ARG A 44 36.12 0.57 -32.28
C ARG A 44 35.83 1.15 -30.90
N THR A 45 36.77 1.90 -30.33
CA THR A 45 36.61 2.55 -29.03
C THR A 45 35.50 3.61 -29.07
N ALA A 46 35.45 4.43 -30.12
CA ALA A 46 34.39 5.41 -30.32
C ALA A 46 33.01 4.76 -30.49
N VAL A 47 32.94 3.63 -31.22
CA VAL A 47 31.72 2.84 -31.37
C VAL A 47 31.24 2.28 -30.02
N ILE A 48 32.12 1.63 -29.26
CA ILE A 48 31.77 1.07 -27.94
C ILE A 48 31.37 2.19 -26.97
N LYS A 49 32.10 3.31 -26.97
CA LYS A 49 31.79 4.48 -26.14
C LYS A 49 30.40 5.03 -26.45
N ASN A 50 30.11 5.29 -27.72
CA ASN A 50 28.82 5.86 -28.10
C ASN A 50 27.68 4.87 -27.88
N GLU A 51 27.92 3.58 -28.07
CA GLU A 51 26.92 2.56 -27.74
C GLU A 51 26.61 2.51 -26.24
N ALA A 52 27.65 2.50 -25.39
CA ALA A 52 27.48 2.54 -23.94
C ALA A 52 26.82 3.84 -23.47
N ALA A 53 27.17 4.98 -24.08
CA ALA A 53 26.56 6.27 -23.78
C ALA A 53 25.07 6.29 -24.17
N ALA A 54 24.69 5.74 -25.32
CA ALA A 54 23.28 5.62 -25.72
C ALA A 54 22.49 4.72 -24.76
N MET A 55 23.08 3.60 -24.31
CA MET A 55 22.47 2.71 -23.32
C MET A 55 22.26 3.41 -21.96
N ALA A 56 23.30 4.05 -21.42
CA ALA A 56 23.20 4.79 -20.17
C ALA A 56 22.22 5.96 -20.25
N ALA A 57 22.15 6.65 -21.39
CA ALA A 57 21.15 7.70 -21.62
C ALA A 57 19.72 7.14 -21.60
N ALA A 58 19.48 5.97 -22.20
CA ALA A 58 18.16 5.32 -22.17
C ALA A 58 17.77 4.88 -20.75
N GLU A 59 18.70 4.33 -19.97
CA GLU A 59 18.47 3.99 -18.56
C GLU A 59 18.17 5.24 -17.72
N ALA A 60 18.91 6.33 -17.93
CA ALA A 60 18.66 7.60 -17.24
C ALA A 60 17.27 8.19 -17.56
N GLY A 61 16.83 8.09 -18.82
CA GLY A 61 15.49 8.50 -19.22
C GLY A 61 14.39 7.64 -18.58
N TYR A 62 14.59 6.32 -18.49
CA TYR A 62 13.72 5.43 -17.73
C TYR A 62 13.67 5.81 -16.24
N GLU A 63 14.80 6.01 -15.58
CA GLU A 63 14.85 6.40 -14.16
C GLU A 63 14.14 7.74 -13.92
N LYS A 64 14.34 8.71 -14.82
CA LYS A 64 13.64 10.01 -14.76
C LYS A 64 12.13 9.86 -14.89
N ALA A 65 11.67 8.99 -15.78
CA ALA A 65 10.26 8.69 -15.94
C ALA A 65 9.68 8.06 -14.66
N VAL A 66 10.33 7.04 -14.10
CA VAL A 66 9.91 6.39 -12.84
C VAL A 66 9.90 7.37 -11.68
N PHE A 67 10.91 8.25 -11.60
CA PHE A 67 10.96 9.32 -10.61
C PHE A 67 9.77 10.28 -10.77
N TRP A 68 9.46 10.71 -11.99
CA TRP A 68 8.28 11.54 -12.24
C TRP A 68 6.98 10.81 -11.87
N MET A 69 6.85 9.51 -12.18
CA MET A 69 5.69 8.70 -11.80
C MET A 69 5.55 8.65 -10.26
N SER A 70 6.67 8.45 -9.55
CA SER A 70 6.70 8.45 -8.08
C SER A 70 6.25 9.76 -7.45
N GLN A 71 6.28 10.86 -8.23
CA GLN A 71 5.88 12.21 -7.83
C GLN A 71 4.39 12.49 -8.03
N GLN A 72 3.64 11.66 -8.77
CA GLN A 72 2.23 11.93 -9.05
C GLN A 72 1.29 11.50 -7.92
N PRO A 73 0.34 12.35 -7.48
CA PRO A 73 -0.69 11.99 -6.51
C PRO A 73 -1.62 10.89 -7.03
N ASP A 74 -2.03 11.01 -8.29
CA ASP A 74 -2.76 9.97 -8.98
C ASP A 74 -2.25 9.84 -10.40
N MET A 75 -1.66 8.69 -10.72
CA MET A 75 -1.06 8.45 -12.03
C MET A 75 -2.09 8.46 -13.15
N ILE A 76 -3.29 7.94 -12.91
CA ILE A 76 -4.35 7.91 -13.92
C ILE A 76 -4.79 9.33 -14.28
N SER A 77 -5.05 10.19 -13.28
CA SER A 77 -5.32 11.61 -13.53
C SER A 77 -4.14 12.33 -14.19
N ALA A 78 -2.91 12.10 -13.72
CA ALA A 78 -1.72 12.76 -14.26
C ALA A 78 -1.49 12.47 -15.75
N LEU A 79 -1.79 11.25 -16.21
CA LEU A 79 -1.70 10.88 -17.63
C LEU A 79 -2.77 11.56 -18.51
N ASN A 80 -3.90 12.00 -17.94
CA ASN A 80 -4.90 12.77 -18.67
C ASN A 80 -4.53 14.26 -18.75
N ASP A 81 -3.93 14.80 -17.69
CA ASP A 81 -3.71 16.24 -17.54
C ASP A 81 -2.35 16.70 -18.11
N ALA A 82 -1.34 15.82 -18.18
CA ALA A 82 0.02 16.17 -18.58
C ALA A 82 0.52 15.32 -19.75
N GLN A 83 1.39 15.89 -20.58
CA GLN A 83 2.28 15.10 -21.43
C GLN A 83 3.28 14.39 -20.51
N ALA A 84 3.06 13.10 -20.27
CA ALA A 84 3.94 12.26 -19.47
C ALA A 84 5.18 11.85 -20.29
N SER A 85 5.92 12.84 -20.79
CA SER A 85 7.11 12.66 -21.62
C SER A 85 8.10 13.79 -21.39
N GLY A 86 9.37 13.55 -21.69
CA GLY A 86 10.41 14.56 -21.59
C GLY A 86 11.71 14.13 -22.27
N SER A 87 12.69 15.02 -22.26
CA SER A 87 14.04 14.75 -22.77
C SER A 87 15.10 15.12 -21.73
N LEU A 88 16.27 14.46 -21.83
CA LEU A 88 17.47 14.79 -21.06
C LEU A 88 18.65 14.88 -22.02
N ASP A 89 19.49 15.89 -21.81
CA ASP A 89 20.73 16.08 -22.56
C ASP A 89 21.94 15.91 -21.64
N PHE A 90 22.93 15.16 -22.13
CA PHE A 90 24.22 14.93 -21.50
C PHE A 90 25.34 15.33 -22.46
N ASP A 91 26.58 15.41 -21.98
CA ASP A 91 27.71 15.70 -22.86
C ASP A 91 27.94 14.54 -23.86
N GLY A 92 27.56 14.74 -25.13
CA GLY A 92 27.70 13.76 -26.21
C GLY A 92 26.63 12.66 -26.28
N SER A 93 25.53 12.78 -25.52
CA SER A 93 24.38 11.86 -25.61
C SER A 93 23.09 12.54 -25.15
N SER A 94 21.94 12.03 -25.57
CA SER A 94 20.63 12.52 -25.12
C SER A 94 19.63 11.39 -25.02
N CYS A 95 18.51 11.59 -24.36
CA CYS A 95 17.39 10.65 -24.40
C CYS A 95 16.05 11.36 -24.42
N ASP A 96 15.06 10.70 -25.02
CA ASP A 96 13.64 11.00 -24.80
C ASP A 96 13.02 9.89 -23.96
N TYR A 97 12.00 10.23 -23.17
CA TYR A 97 11.16 9.24 -22.50
C TYR A 97 9.69 9.58 -22.61
N SER A 98 8.84 8.55 -22.53
CA SER A 98 7.39 8.69 -22.43
C SER A 98 6.81 7.62 -21.50
N VAL A 99 5.68 7.96 -20.88
CA VAL A 99 4.89 7.11 -20.00
C VAL A 99 3.46 7.08 -20.53
N LYS A 100 2.88 5.89 -20.63
CA LYS A 100 1.47 5.72 -20.97
C LYS A 100 0.86 4.55 -20.21
N MET A 101 -0.46 4.51 -20.16
CA MET A 101 -1.18 3.33 -19.71
C MET A 101 -1.13 2.24 -20.78
N SER A 102 -0.78 1.02 -20.40
CA SER A 102 -0.65 -0.13 -21.32
C SER A 102 -1.79 -1.14 -21.12
N SER A 103 -2.01 -1.60 -19.88
CA SER A 103 -3.02 -2.63 -19.59
C SER A 103 -3.49 -2.58 -18.13
N PHE A 104 -4.34 -3.51 -17.71
CA PHE A 104 -4.63 -3.79 -16.30
C PHE A 104 -4.19 -5.22 -15.95
N LEU A 105 -3.58 -5.38 -14.79
CA LEU A 105 -3.38 -6.68 -14.13
C LEU A 105 -4.45 -6.83 -13.06
N GLY A 106 -5.56 -7.50 -13.39
CA GLY A 106 -6.74 -7.54 -12.51
C GLY A 106 -7.40 -6.16 -12.42
N ALA A 107 -7.25 -5.51 -11.26
CA ALA A 107 -7.68 -4.13 -11.03
C ALA A 107 -6.51 -3.13 -11.01
N SER A 108 -5.26 -3.61 -11.00
CA SER A 108 -4.06 -2.76 -10.92
C SER A 108 -3.65 -2.23 -12.31
N PRO A 109 -3.48 -0.90 -12.48
CA PRO A 109 -2.96 -0.32 -13.71
C PRO A 109 -1.53 -0.77 -14.04
N VAL A 110 -1.28 -1.06 -15.32
CA VAL A 110 0.05 -1.32 -15.87
C VAL A 110 0.45 -0.15 -16.77
N TYR A 111 1.59 0.45 -16.47
CA TYR A 111 2.16 1.57 -17.20
C TYR A 111 3.31 1.10 -18.08
N GLU A 112 3.41 1.60 -19.30
CA GLU A 112 4.57 1.43 -20.15
C GLU A 112 5.43 2.69 -20.08
N VAL A 113 6.70 2.50 -19.75
CA VAL A 113 7.75 3.52 -19.86
C VAL A 113 8.62 3.15 -21.04
N LYS A 114 8.75 4.06 -22.00
CA LYS A 114 9.65 3.91 -23.14
C LYS A 114 10.68 5.03 -23.12
N SER A 115 11.97 4.68 -23.09
CA SER A 115 13.06 5.64 -23.20
C SER A 115 13.99 5.29 -24.36
N ILE A 116 14.35 6.30 -25.14
CA ILE A 116 15.18 6.19 -26.33
C ILE A 116 16.42 7.06 -26.12
N GLY A 117 17.56 6.41 -25.83
CA GLY A 117 18.87 7.05 -25.66
C GLY A 117 19.65 7.08 -26.97
N ARG A 118 20.37 8.17 -27.21
CA ARG A 118 21.08 8.47 -28.46
C ARG A 118 22.49 8.97 -28.19
N SER A 119 23.45 8.48 -28.96
CA SER A 119 24.82 9.02 -28.99
C SER A 119 25.47 8.77 -30.35
N GLY A 120 25.81 9.85 -31.06
CA GLY A 120 26.25 9.78 -32.45
C GLY A 120 25.19 9.11 -33.34
N ARG A 121 25.53 7.98 -33.96
CA ARG A 121 24.61 7.19 -34.81
C ARG A 121 23.89 6.05 -34.07
N PHE A 122 24.15 5.90 -32.78
CA PHE A 122 23.63 4.79 -31.99
C PHE A 122 22.37 5.22 -31.27
N GLU A 123 21.35 4.37 -31.35
CA GLU A 123 20.10 4.51 -30.61
C GLU A 123 19.86 3.23 -29.81
N ARG A 124 19.45 3.40 -28.55
CA ARG A 124 19.09 2.33 -27.63
C ARG A 124 17.74 2.62 -27.01
N THR A 125 16.89 1.60 -26.96
CA THR A 125 15.54 1.72 -26.42
C THR A 125 15.40 0.80 -25.22
N VAL A 126 15.00 1.40 -24.09
CA VAL A 126 14.56 0.70 -22.88
C VAL A 126 13.05 0.84 -22.82
N GLU A 127 12.34 -0.27 -22.83
CA GLU A 127 10.89 -0.33 -22.75
C GLU A 127 10.47 -1.27 -21.62
N VAL A 128 9.73 -0.71 -20.65
CA VAL A 128 9.46 -1.36 -19.36
C VAL A 128 7.98 -1.25 -19.00
N HIS A 129 7.38 -2.38 -18.66
CA HIS A 129 6.04 -2.45 -18.08
C HIS A 129 6.12 -2.43 -16.56
N LEU A 130 5.51 -1.42 -15.95
CA LEU A 130 5.56 -1.12 -14.53
C LEU A 130 4.17 -1.21 -13.90
N VAL A 131 4.13 -1.65 -12.65
CA VAL A 131 2.96 -1.51 -11.77
C VAL A 131 3.34 -0.71 -10.54
N GLN A 132 2.38 0.00 -9.95
CA GLN A 132 2.59 0.60 -8.64
C GLN A 132 2.84 -0.54 -7.64
N ALA A 133 3.93 -0.46 -6.88
CA ALA A 133 4.25 -1.46 -5.89
C ALA A 133 3.15 -1.49 -4.83
N ILE A 134 2.64 -2.68 -4.53
CA ILE A 134 1.66 -2.85 -3.46
C ILE A 134 2.41 -3.37 -2.24
N GLY A 135 2.22 -2.70 -1.11
CA GLY A 135 2.78 -3.14 0.16
C GLY A 135 1.86 -4.12 0.86
N GLY A 136 2.41 -4.94 1.76
CA GLY A 136 1.61 -5.64 2.75
C GLY A 136 1.07 -4.63 3.76
N TRP A 137 1.97 -4.03 4.53
CA TRP A 137 1.65 -2.97 5.49
C TRP A 137 2.46 -1.70 5.19
N ALA A 138 1.79 -0.60 4.86
CA ALA A 138 2.40 0.72 4.71
C ALA A 138 1.97 1.65 5.87
N MET A 139 2.95 2.29 6.51
CA MET A 139 2.73 3.18 7.65
C MET A 139 3.35 4.55 7.38
N GLY A 140 2.57 5.60 7.57
CA GLY A 140 3.07 6.97 7.57
C GLY A 140 3.91 7.31 8.79
N MET A 141 3.62 6.71 9.95
CA MET A 141 4.46 6.77 11.15
C MET A 141 4.17 5.59 12.09
N CYS A 142 5.20 5.02 12.73
CA CYS A 142 5.03 3.97 13.75
C CYS A 142 4.75 4.54 15.15
N ARG A 143 3.80 5.47 15.24
CA ARG A 143 3.42 6.19 16.46
C ARG A 143 1.90 6.29 16.54
N VAL A 144 1.38 6.42 17.75
CA VAL A 144 -0.05 6.70 18.02
C VAL A 144 -0.20 8.07 18.63
N SER A 145 -1.27 8.77 18.27
CA SER A 145 -1.61 10.06 18.83
C SER A 145 -2.01 9.95 20.31
N THR A 146 -1.57 10.92 21.09
CA THR A 146 -1.82 10.99 22.54
C THR A 146 -2.52 12.27 23.00
N GLY A 147 -2.68 13.22 22.08
CA GLY A 147 -3.26 14.55 22.26
C GLY A 147 -3.28 15.29 20.92
N GLY A 148 -3.71 16.55 20.92
CA GLY A 148 -3.95 17.31 19.68
C GLY A 148 -2.76 17.46 18.72
N THR A 149 -1.54 17.43 19.24
CA THR A 149 -0.30 17.57 18.46
C THR A 149 0.80 16.65 18.96
N SER A 150 0.45 15.66 19.79
CA SER A 150 1.42 14.79 20.47
C SER A 150 1.22 13.35 20.04
N THR A 151 2.33 12.64 19.89
CA THR A 151 2.34 11.21 19.58
C THR A 151 3.32 10.48 20.50
N VAL A 152 3.04 9.21 20.76
CA VAL A 152 3.93 8.29 21.46
C VAL A 152 4.25 7.09 20.59
N GLU A 153 5.40 6.51 20.85
CA GLU A 153 5.90 5.30 20.21
C GLU A 153 4.99 4.11 20.54
N VAL A 154 4.76 3.26 19.55
CA VAL A 154 4.00 2.01 19.74
C VAL A 154 4.88 0.84 19.38
N ASN A 155 5.08 -0.03 20.36
CA ASN A 155 5.90 -1.22 20.20
C ASN A 155 5.17 -2.30 19.39
N PHE A 156 5.92 -2.99 18.55
CA PHE A 156 5.65 -4.39 18.24
C PHE A 156 6.08 -5.23 19.43
N VAL A 157 5.20 -6.12 19.90
CA VAL A 157 5.40 -6.80 21.19
C VAL A 157 5.61 -8.30 21.02
N ASN A 158 6.19 -8.94 22.03
CA ASN A 158 6.33 -10.38 22.09
C ASN A 158 4.98 -11.10 21.87
N GLY A 159 5.01 -12.18 21.10
CA GLY A 159 3.82 -12.95 20.75
C GLY A 159 3.11 -12.51 19.47
N GLU A 160 3.39 -11.30 18.96
CA GLU A 160 2.83 -10.85 17.68
C GLU A 160 3.45 -11.62 16.50
N VAL A 161 2.60 -12.05 15.59
CA VAL A 161 3.00 -12.67 14.32
C VAL A 161 2.69 -11.70 13.18
N ILE A 162 3.72 -11.20 12.52
CA ILE A 162 3.59 -10.30 11.38
C ILE A 162 4.16 -10.99 10.13
N GLU A 163 3.28 -11.65 9.39
CA GLU A 163 3.55 -12.26 8.09
C GLU A 163 3.15 -11.32 6.94
N MET A 164 3.61 -10.06 7.01
CA MET A 164 3.33 -9.02 6.01
C MET A 164 4.60 -8.20 5.74
N PRO A 165 4.94 -7.88 4.48
CA PRO A 165 6.03 -6.96 4.21
C PRO A 165 5.65 -5.57 4.70
N ILE A 166 6.52 -4.97 5.52
CA ILE A 166 6.27 -3.69 6.19
C ILE A 166 7.02 -2.58 5.46
N HIS A 167 6.40 -1.40 5.40
CA HIS A 167 7.10 -0.15 5.13
C HIS A 167 6.69 0.93 6.10
N ILE A 168 7.68 1.59 6.67
CA ILE A 168 7.49 2.72 7.58
C ILE A 168 8.19 3.93 6.97
N ASN A 169 7.43 5.00 6.76
CA ASN A 169 8.02 6.29 6.39
C ASN A 169 8.93 6.81 7.51
N SER A 170 9.93 7.62 7.16
CA SER A 170 10.76 8.27 8.18
C SER A 170 9.94 9.30 8.96
N TYR A 171 10.11 9.32 10.29
CA TYR A 171 9.53 10.35 11.15
C TYR A 171 10.60 11.39 11.50
N GLY A 172 10.48 12.60 10.94
CA GLY A 172 11.48 13.66 11.13
C GLY A 172 12.72 13.49 10.25
N ASP A 173 13.91 13.67 10.83
CA ASP A 173 15.19 13.56 10.10
C ASP A 173 15.60 12.08 9.93
N PRO A 174 15.77 11.57 8.69
CA PRO A 174 16.23 10.21 8.44
C PRO A 174 17.53 9.80 9.14
N LYS A 175 18.39 10.77 9.50
CA LYS A 175 19.71 10.58 10.13
C LYS A 175 19.75 11.00 11.60
N ASP A 176 18.61 11.08 12.26
CA ASP A 176 18.54 11.25 13.70
C ASP A 176 19.17 10.05 14.47
N LYS A 177 19.07 10.08 15.81
CA LYS A 177 19.63 9.03 16.68
C LYS A 177 18.63 7.94 17.06
N THR A 178 17.37 8.09 16.67
CA THR A 178 16.25 7.25 17.10
C THR A 178 15.77 6.39 15.95
N ARG A 179 15.34 5.15 16.24
CA ARG A 179 14.69 4.32 15.23
C ARG A 179 13.24 4.77 15.09
N ASP A 180 12.70 4.62 13.89
CA ASP A 180 11.27 4.82 13.61
C ASP A 180 10.46 3.54 13.81
N ILE A 181 11.11 2.40 14.09
CA ILE A 181 10.45 1.15 14.49
C ILE A 181 10.79 0.80 15.95
N PHE A 182 9.74 0.52 16.73
CA PHE A 182 9.82 0.28 18.16
C PHE A 182 9.41 -1.16 18.48
N LEU A 183 10.23 -1.84 19.28
CA LEU A 183 10.11 -3.27 19.55
C LEU A 183 10.20 -3.51 21.06
N SER A 184 9.41 -4.46 21.56
CA SER A 184 9.44 -4.94 22.94
C SER A 184 9.37 -6.47 22.95
N GLY A 185 10.40 -7.12 23.48
CA GLY A 185 10.55 -8.58 23.38
C GLY A 185 10.84 -9.04 21.96
N ASP A 186 10.32 -10.21 21.57
CA ASP A 186 10.65 -10.90 20.32
C ASP A 186 9.44 -11.04 19.36
N PRO A 187 8.93 -9.93 18.78
CA PRO A 187 7.92 -10.00 17.73
C PRO A 187 8.46 -10.74 16.50
N LYS A 188 7.61 -11.52 15.82
CA LYS A 188 8.03 -12.31 14.64
C LYS A 188 7.75 -11.55 13.34
N PHE A 189 8.79 -10.98 12.74
CA PHE A 189 8.72 -10.42 11.39
C PHE A 189 9.09 -11.47 10.34
N LEU A 190 8.08 -12.10 9.75
CA LEU A 190 8.26 -13.20 8.80
C LEU A 190 8.44 -12.75 7.35
N ARG A 191 8.42 -11.44 7.09
CA ARG A 191 8.59 -10.84 5.77
C ARG A 191 9.51 -9.61 5.87
N VAL A 192 9.93 -9.11 4.71
CA VAL A 192 10.83 -7.95 4.58
C VAL A 192 10.26 -6.71 5.28
N VAL A 193 11.14 -5.98 5.97
CA VAL A 193 10.86 -4.63 6.49
C VAL A 193 11.56 -3.58 5.65
N SER A 194 10.87 -2.48 5.35
CA SER A 194 11.38 -1.34 4.59
C SER A 194 11.23 -0.06 5.41
N MET A 195 12.30 0.71 5.50
CA MET A 195 12.36 1.95 6.28
C MET A 195 12.66 3.13 5.36
N GLY A 196 11.94 4.22 5.54
CA GLY A 196 12.26 5.51 4.92
C GLY A 196 13.49 6.17 5.52
N GLU A 197 13.83 5.84 6.77
CA GLU A 197 15.00 6.37 7.47
C GLU A 197 16.32 5.67 7.07
N SER A 198 17.44 6.28 7.49
CA SER A 198 18.78 5.71 7.38
C SER A 198 19.07 4.75 8.53
N ARG A 199 19.84 3.69 8.28
CA ARG A 199 20.37 2.82 9.35
C ARG A 199 21.28 3.57 10.31
N TYR A 200 22.07 4.50 9.78
CA TYR A 200 23.08 5.25 10.52
C TYR A 200 22.62 6.68 10.77
N SER A 201 22.87 7.16 11.99
CA SER A 201 22.73 8.58 12.30
C SER A 201 23.77 9.43 11.57
N SER A 202 23.62 10.75 11.62
CA SER A 202 24.59 11.71 11.08
C SER A 202 26.01 11.53 11.64
N GLY A 203 26.14 11.01 12.88
CA GLY A 203 27.42 10.68 13.51
C GLY A 203 27.95 9.27 13.23
N GLY A 204 27.29 8.48 12.38
CA GLY A 204 27.71 7.11 12.05
C GLY A 204 27.27 6.03 13.04
N LEU A 205 26.47 6.38 14.06
CA LEU A 205 25.92 5.38 14.99
C LEU A 205 24.91 4.48 14.28
N ASP A 206 25.07 3.16 14.40
CA ASP A 206 24.10 2.17 13.92
C ASP A 206 22.89 2.07 14.85
N LYS A 207 21.77 2.65 14.44
CA LYS A 207 20.51 2.67 15.21
C LYS A 207 19.91 1.26 15.42
N TYR A 208 20.26 0.32 14.54
CA TYR A 208 19.62 -0.97 14.43
C TYR A 208 20.44 -2.14 14.99
N SER A 209 21.68 -1.88 15.41
CA SER A 209 22.62 -2.89 15.88
C SER A 209 22.07 -3.87 16.92
N SER A 210 21.15 -3.44 17.79
CA SER A 210 20.55 -4.27 18.86
C SER A 210 19.30 -5.07 18.46
N VAL A 211 18.76 -4.87 17.24
CA VAL A 211 17.46 -5.45 16.83
C VAL A 211 17.49 -6.13 15.47
N MET A 212 18.65 -6.17 14.79
CA MET A 212 18.75 -6.80 13.47
C MET A 212 18.32 -8.27 13.45
N ASN A 213 18.42 -8.96 14.59
CA ASN A 213 18.06 -10.37 14.75
C ASN A 213 16.56 -10.66 14.67
N VAL A 214 15.68 -9.66 14.81
CA VAL A 214 14.22 -9.88 14.74
C VAL A 214 13.67 -9.87 13.31
N PHE A 215 14.49 -9.49 12.32
CA PHE A 215 14.08 -9.33 10.92
C PHE A 215 14.56 -10.53 10.07
N ASP A 216 13.83 -11.64 10.13
CA ASP A 216 14.22 -12.92 9.51
C ASP A 216 14.51 -12.81 8.00
N ASN A 217 13.75 -11.96 7.30
CA ASN A 217 13.89 -11.75 5.85
C ASN A 217 14.60 -10.44 5.49
N GLY A 218 15.26 -9.81 6.47
CA GLY A 218 16.04 -8.60 6.27
C GLY A 218 15.24 -7.30 6.32
N ILE A 219 16.00 -6.20 6.34
CA ILE A 219 15.50 -4.83 6.44
C ILE A 219 16.21 -3.94 5.41
N TYR A 220 15.44 -3.14 4.68
CA TYR A 220 15.93 -2.16 3.69
C TYR A 220 15.75 -0.75 4.23
N PHE A 221 16.74 0.12 3.99
CA PHE A 221 16.74 1.51 4.46
C PHE A 221 16.66 2.49 3.29
N ASN A 222 16.41 3.77 3.58
CA ASN A 222 16.33 4.86 2.62
C ASN A 222 15.32 4.58 1.48
N GLN A 223 14.21 3.94 1.79
CA GLN A 223 13.16 3.65 0.82
C GLN A 223 12.30 4.90 0.57
N PRO A 224 11.80 5.13 -0.65
CA PRO A 224 10.95 6.28 -0.94
C PRO A 224 9.67 6.23 -0.09
N PRO A 225 9.14 7.39 0.37
CA PRO A 225 7.98 7.40 1.24
C PRO A 225 6.73 6.86 0.54
N SER A 226 5.88 6.19 1.30
CA SER A 226 4.49 5.98 0.95
C SER A 226 3.76 7.33 1.05
N ARG A 227 2.86 7.60 0.12
CA ARG A 227 1.99 8.78 0.05
C ARG A 227 0.74 8.67 0.91
N ILE A 228 0.74 7.76 1.89
CA ILE A 228 -0.41 7.56 2.78
C ILE A 228 -0.70 8.83 3.61
N ASN A 229 0.35 9.56 3.98
CA ASN A 229 0.27 10.85 4.69
C ASN A 229 0.00 12.06 3.77
N ASP A 230 -0.11 11.88 2.45
CA ASP A 230 -0.46 12.93 1.51
C ASP A 230 -1.98 13.01 1.35
N ALA A 231 -2.59 13.96 2.07
CA ALA A 231 -4.04 14.17 2.08
C ALA A 231 -4.60 14.47 0.67
N GLU A 232 -3.83 15.12 -0.20
CA GLU A 232 -4.25 15.42 -1.57
C GLU A 232 -4.35 14.11 -2.39
N THR A 233 -3.33 13.26 -2.29
CA THR A 233 -3.32 11.93 -2.93
C THR A 233 -4.53 11.10 -2.50
N VAL A 234 -4.81 11.01 -1.19
CA VAL A 234 -5.95 10.25 -0.65
C VAL A 234 -7.28 10.84 -1.16
N SER A 235 -7.44 12.16 -1.09
CA SER A 235 -8.65 12.86 -1.52
C SER A 235 -8.95 12.67 -3.01
N LYS A 236 -7.93 12.78 -3.88
CA LYS A 236 -8.08 12.56 -5.33
C LYS A 236 -8.52 11.14 -5.65
N LYS A 237 -7.90 10.12 -5.04
CA LYS A 237 -8.26 8.71 -5.28
C LYS A 237 -9.68 8.39 -4.79
N ILE A 238 -10.10 8.95 -3.66
CA ILE A 238 -11.48 8.79 -3.13
C ILE A 238 -12.50 9.50 -4.01
N THR A 239 -12.18 10.70 -4.48
CA THR A 239 -13.02 11.44 -5.44
C THR A 239 -13.22 10.64 -6.71
N ARG A 240 -12.14 10.10 -7.30
CA ARG A 240 -12.22 9.24 -8.48
C ARG A 240 -13.07 7.99 -8.23
N PHE A 241 -12.94 7.36 -7.06
CA PHE A 241 -13.77 6.21 -6.70
C PHE A 241 -15.26 6.57 -6.64
N ARG A 242 -15.60 7.69 -5.98
CA ARG A 242 -16.98 8.21 -5.95
C ARG A 242 -17.51 8.42 -7.36
N ASP A 243 -16.73 9.06 -8.22
CA ASP A 243 -17.15 9.43 -9.57
C ASP A 243 -17.32 8.21 -10.48
N SER A 244 -16.63 7.09 -10.21
CA SER A 244 -16.87 5.82 -10.89
C SER A 244 -18.00 4.98 -10.29
N THR A 245 -18.44 5.28 -9.07
CA THR A 245 -19.47 4.49 -8.37
C THR A 245 -20.84 4.82 -8.96
N SER A 246 -21.64 3.78 -9.24
CA SER A 246 -23.03 3.97 -9.67
C SER A 246 -23.83 4.75 -8.61
N ALA A 247 -24.65 5.70 -9.05
CA ALA A 247 -25.43 6.56 -8.16
C ALA A 247 -26.34 5.77 -7.19
N SER A 248 -26.79 4.57 -7.57
CA SER A 248 -27.59 3.68 -6.70
C SER A 248 -26.83 3.14 -5.49
N TYR A 249 -25.50 3.20 -5.51
CA TYR A 249 -24.61 2.70 -4.46
C TYR A 249 -23.75 3.82 -3.83
N ILE A 250 -24.18 5.07 -4.02
CA ILE A 250 -23.67 6.24 -3.33
C ILE A 250 -24.64 6.60 -2.21
N TYR A 251 -24.18 6.51 -0.97
CA TYR A 251 -24.98 6.79 0.21
C TYR A 251 -24.52 8.06 0.91
N THR A 252 -25.47 8.87 1.37
CA THR A 252 -25.22 10.00 2.27
C THR A 252 -26.18 9.85 3.46
N PRO A 253 -25.76 9.16 4.54
CA PRO A 253 -26.67 8.84 5.63
C PRO A 253 -27.11 10.12 6.35
N ASN A 254 -28.41 10.22 6.59
CA ASN A 254 -29.05 11.26 7.38
C ASN A 254 -29.89 10.62 8.49
N GLY A 255 -29.21 9.89 9.37
CA GLY A 255 -29.84 9.15 10.44
C GLY A 255 -30.57 10.01 11.49
N PRO A 256 -31.40 9.38 12.32
CA PRO A 256 -32.17 10.04 13.36
C PRO A 256 -31.31 10.57 14.51
N LYS A 257 -31.46 11.85 14.85
CA LYS A 257 -30.73 12.50 15.96
C LYS A 257 -31.31 12.17 17.35
N THR A 258 -31.76 10.94 17.55
CA THR A 258 -32.51 10.51 18.75
C THR A 258 -31.62 10.00 19.89
N VAL A 259 -30.37 9.68 19.60
CA VAL A 259 -29.34 9.31 20.58
C VAL A 259 -28.43 10.49 20.87
N SER A 260 -27.81 10.52 22.05
CA SER A 260 -26.85 11.56 22.43
C SER A 260 -25.58 11.51 21.54
N ASN A 261 -25.06 12.67 21.14
CA ASN A 261 -23.94 12.80 20.19
C ASN A 261 -24.12 11.89 18.94
N PRO A 262 -25.21 12.07 18.18
CA PRO A 262 -25.54 11.17 17.08
C PRO A 262 -24.53 11.31 15.94
N GLN A 263 -24.05 10.17 15.42
CA GLN A 263 -23.23 10.10 14.22
C GLN A 263 -23.97 9.33 13.13
N ASN A 264 -24.22 9.98 11.99
CA ASN A 264 -24.91 9.36 10.87
C ASN A 264 -24.04 8.26 10.25
N ALA A 265 -24.66 7.10 9.96
CA ALA A 265 -23.96 5.97 9.39
C ALA A 265 -24.83 5.16 8.43
N VAL A 266 -24.17 4.35 7.61
CA VAL A 266 -24.77 3.25 6.86
C VAL A 266 -24.30 1.94 7.50
N GLN A 267 -25.22 1.03 7.79
CA GLN A 267 -24.85 -0.32 8.19
C GLN A 267 -24.82 -1.23 6.95
N MET A 268 -23.79 -2.06 6.85
CA MET A 268 -23.61 -3.06 5.81
C MET A 268 -23.42 -4.43 6.45
N GLU A 269 -24.32 -5.33 6.11
CA GLU A 269 -24.32 -6.70 6.61
C GLU A 269 -24.08 -7.64 5.43
N PHE A 270 -22.88 -8.21 5.36
CA PHE A 270 -22.50 -9.18 4.34
C PHE A 270 -23.03 -10.56 4.70
N TYR A 271 -23.56 -11.30 3.73
CA TYR A 271 -24.03 -12.67 3.94
C TYR A 271 -24.10 -13.45 2.62
N VAL A 272 -24.13 -14.77 2.72
CA VAL A 272 -24.21 -15.67 1.56
C VAL A 272 -25.47 -16.52 1.64
N ASP A 273 -26.36 -16.29 0.68
CA ASP A 273 -27.66 -16.96 0.60
C ASP A 273 -27.86 -17.56 -0.80
N GLY A 274 -28.23 -18.84 -0.85
CA GLY A 274 -28.33 -19.59 -2.10
C GLY A 274 -27.03 -19.63 -2.92
N GLY A 275 -25.87 -19.52 -2.25
CA GLY A 275 -24.56 -19.44 -2.91
C GLY A 275 -24.25 -18.09 -3.57
N VAL A 276 -25.09 -17.07 -3.37
CA VAL A 276 -24.91 -15.71 -3.91
C VAL A 276 -24.47 -14.77 -2.79
N GLY A 277 -23.44 -13.96 -3.05
CA GLY A 277 -23.01 -12.91 -2.13
C GLY A 277 -23.98 -11.74 -2.13
N LYS A 278 -24.47 -11.37 -0.94
CA LYS A 278 -25.43 -10.30 -0.74
C LYS A 278 -24.96 -9.34 0.34
N ILE A 279 -25.46 -8.11 0.25
CA ILE A 279 -25.25 -7.05 1.22
C ILE A 279 -26.62 -6.52 1.60
N ARG A 280 -26.98 -6.63 2.88
CA ARG A 280 -28.11 -5.88 3.42
C ARG A 280 -27.58 -4.52 3.86
N VAL A 281 -28.00 -3.48 3.15
CA VAL A 281 -27.64 -2.09 3.42
C VAL A 281 -28.79 -1.46 4.18
N THR A 282 -28.53 -1.03 5.41
CA THR A 282 -29.45 -0.16 6.16
C THR A 282 -28.91 1.25 6.09
N ASN A 283 -29.53 2.09 5.26
CA ASN A 283 -29.25 3.51 5.20
C ASN A 283 -29.81 4.22 6.44
N ASN A 284 -29.30 5.43 6.73
CA ASN A 284 -29.82 6.31 7.79
C ASN A 284 -29.79 5.71 9.20
N CYS A 285 -28.72 5.00 9.55
CA CYS A 285 -28.45 4.62 10.94
C CYS A 285 -27.94 5.83 11.73
N SER A 286 -28.13 5.80 13.05
CA SER A 286 -27.50 6.74 13.97
C SER A 286 -26.75 6.03 15.07
N VAL A 287 -25.45 6.29 15.12
CA VAL A 287 -24.55 5.78 16.14
C VAL A 287 -24.55 6.75 17.31
N ARG A 288 -24.76 6.21 18.51
CA ARG A 288 -24.49 6.87 19.78
C ARG A 288 -22.99 7.10 19.89
N GLY A 289 -22.55 8.35 19.74
CA GLY A 289 -21.14 8.71 19.86
C GLY A 289 -20.71 8.89 21.31
N PHE A 290 -19.69 8.16 21.75
CA PHE A 290 -19.12 8.34 23.09
C PHE A 290 -17.71 8.91 23.01
N ARG A 291 -17.30 9.71 24.00
CA ARG A 291 -15.93 10.20 24.12
C ARG A 291 -15.61 10.36 25.59
N GLN A 292 -14.46 9.82 26.01
CA GLN A 292 -13.98 10.00 27.38
C GLN A 292 -13.76 11.49 27.72
N SER A 293 -13.86 11.87 28.98
CA SER A 293 -13.66 13.26 29.40
C SER A 293 -12.21 13.75 29.30
N SER A 294 -11.22 12.85 29.19
CA SER A 294 -9.79 13.17 29.16
C SER A 294 -9.02 12.32 28.16
N ASP A 295 -8.02 12.92 27.54
CA ASP A 295 -7.11 12.34 26.54
C ASP A 295 -6.34 11.15 27.08
N SER A 296 -6.06 11.14 28.38
CA SER A 296 -5.27 10.10 29.05
C SER A 296 -5.99 8.77 29.22
N ARG A 297 -7.29 8.66 28.86
CA ARG A 297 -8.13 7.48 29.09
C ARG A 297 -8.26 6.55 27.89
N THR A 298 -8.05 7.06 26.67
CA THR A 298 -8.11 6.23 25.45
C THR A 298 -7.07 6.68 24.42
N PHE A 299 -6.91 5.86 23.38
CA PHE A 299 -6.11 6.14 22.18
C PHE A 299 -6.98 6.56 20.98
N ASP A 300 -8.21 7.03 21.23
CA ASP A 300 -9.21 7.31 20.18
C ASP A 300 -9.03 8.71 19.58
N PHE A 301 -8.04 8.80 18.72
CA PHE A 301 -7.69 9.99 17.95
C PHE A 301 -7.68 9.67 16.46
N LYS A 302 -7.88 10.71 15.65
CA LYS A 302 -7.73 10.67 14.20
C LYS A 302 -6.97 11.90 13.74
N ASN A 303 -6.21 11.78 12.68
CA ASN A 303 -5.53 12.90 12.05
C ASN A 303 -6.57 13.88 11.47
N THR A 304 -6.23 15.15 11.45
CA THR A 304 -7.00 16.12 10.67
C THR A 304 -6.71 15.94 9.20
N LEU A 305 -7.69 16.19 8.33
CA LEU A 305 -7.48 16.11 6.88
C LEU A 305 -6.55 17.21 6.35
N ALA A 306 -6.38 18.30 7.12
CA ALA A 306 -5.56 19.44 6.73
C ALA A 306 -4.07 19.25 7.07
N ASP A 307 -3.79 18.56 8.17
CA ASP A 307 -2.44 18.38 8.69
C ASP A 307 -2.30 16.98 9.32
N PRO A 308 -1.44 16.09 8.76
CA PRO A 308 -1.23 14.75 9.28
C PRO A 308 -0.53 14.74 10.65
N ASP A 309 0.00 15.85 11.15
CA ASP A 309 0.60 15.95 12.48
C ASP A 309 -0.35 16.55 13.53
N GLN A 310 -1.58 16.92 13.13
CA GLN A 310 -2.65 17.35 14.04
C GLN A 310 -3.70 16.25 14.21
N PHE A 311 -4.20 16.11 15.42
CA PHE A 311 -5.09 15.02 15.81
C PHE A 311 -6.33 15.51 16.55
N ASP A 312 -7.49 14.99 16.17
CA ASP A 312 -8.75 15.23 16.83
C ASP A 312 -9.23 14.01 17.59
N ARG A 313 -9.73 14.24 18.80
CA ARG A 313 -10.51 13.23 19.52
C ARG A 313 -11.89 13.14 18.91
N TYR A 314 -12.19 11.99 18.35
CA TYR A 314 -13.49 11.73 17.75
C TYR A 314 -14.41 10.98 18.73
N TYR A 315 -15.70 10.93 18.38
CA TYR A 315 -16.65 10.12 19.13
C TYR A 315 -16.53 8.67 18.69
N ILE A 316 -16.14 7.79 19.61
CA ILE A 316 -16.13 6.35 19.38
C ILE A 316 -17.55 5.79 19.33
N TYR A 317 -17.63 4.59 18.78
CA TYR A 317 -18.86 3.84 18.65
C TYR A 317 -19.36 3.37 20.04
N GLY A 318 -20.58 3.78 20.41
CA GLY A 318 -21.29 3.24 21.57
C GLY A 318 -22.23 2.10 21.19
N TYR A 319 -23.27 2.46 20.45
CA TYR A 319 -24.22 1.55 19.82
C TYR A 319 -24.89 2.27 18.66
N HIS A 320 -25.77 1.60 17.92
CA HIS A 320 -26.55 2.29 16.89
C HIS A 320 -28.01 1.88 16.87
N VAL A 321 -28.82 2.80 16.35
CA VAL A 321 -30.24 2.61 16.12
C VAL A 321 -30.58 2.87 14.67
N ARG A 322 -31.69 2.28 14.22
CA ARG A 322 -32.32 2.55 12.93
C ARG A 322 -33.81 2.81 13.11
N SER A 323 -34.49 3.31 12.09
CA SER A 323 -35.95 3.43 12.12
C SER A 323 -36.61 2.06 12.34
N SER A 324 -37.62 2.00 13.22
CA SER A 324 -38.45 0.79 13.37
C SER A 324 -39.19 0.44 12.07
N SER A 325 -39.39 1.43 11.20
CA SER A 325 -40.04 1.29 9.89
C SER A 325 -39.05 1.14 8.73
N ALA A 326 -37.77 0.88 9.01
CA ALA A 326 -36.68 0.89 8.02
C ALA A 326 -36.91 -0.06 6.81
N ALA A 327 -37.63 -1.16 7.02
CA ALA A 327 -38.00 -2.06 5.92
C ALA A 327 -39.10 -1.47 5.02
N SER A 328 -40.08 -0.79 5.62
CA SER A 328 -41.24 -0.24 4.90
C SER A 328 -40.98 1.12 4.24
N ASN A 329 -40.02 1.90 4.75
CA ASN A 329 -39.69 3.23 4.21
C ASN A 329 -38.54 3.19 3.18
N GLY A 330 -38.00 2.00 2.87
CA GLY A 330 -36.92 1.82 1.90
C GLY A 330 -35.50 2.08 2.44
N ASP A 331 -35.32 2.31 3.75
CA ASP A 331 -33.99 2.47 4.33
C ASP A 331 -33.17 1.16 4.28
N ILE A 332 -33.85 0.00 4.34
CA ILE A 332 -33.21 -1.31 4.17
C ILE A 332 -33.37 -1.76 2.72
N GLN A 333 -32.24 -2.09 2.10
CA GLN A 333 -32.20 -2.77 0.82
C GLN A 333 -31.24 -3.96 0.85
N THR A 334 -31.54 -4.97 0.05
CA THR A 334 -30.61 -6.07 -0.21
C THR A 334 -30.10 -5.95 -1.63
N VAL A 335 -28.77 -5.95 -1.77
CA VAL A 335 -28.08 -5.82 -3.04
C VAL A 335 -27.22 -7.06 -3.24
N LYS A 336 -27.19 -7.64 -4.44
CA LYS A 336 -26.18 -8.67 -4.75
C LYS A 336 -24.85 -7.98 -4.98
N VAL A 337 -23.76 -8.58 -4.51
CA VAL A 337 -22.42 -8.01 -4.69
C VAL A 337 -22.14 -7.71 -6.18
N GLU A 338 -22.54 -8.61 -7.08
CA GLU A 338 -22.38 -8.44 -8.54
C GLU A 338 -23.19 -7.28 -9.14
N ASP A 339 -24.32 -6.90 -8.53
CA ASP A 339 -25.12 -5.76 -9.01
C ASP A 339 -24.38 -4.43 -8.80
N THR A 340 -23.37 -4.41 -7.93
CA THR A 340 -22.51 -3.24 -7.66
C THR A 340 -21.31 -3.14 -8.60
N TYR A 341 -21.16 -4.08 -9.55
CA TYR A 341 -19.95 -4.17 -10.36
C TYR A 341 -19.82 -3.03 -11.36
N VAL A 342 -18.66 -2.39 -11.31
CA VAL A 342 -18.24 -1.37 -12.27
C VAL A 342 -16.98 -1.87 -12.97
N GLN A 343 -16.80 -1.48 -14.24
CA GLN A 343 -15.58 -1.72 -14.98
C GLN A 343 -14.90 -0.39 -15.29
N GLN A 344 -13.67 -0.19 -14.82
CA GLN A 344 -12.90 1.01 -15.17
C GLN A 344 -12.39 0.90 -16.61
N SER A 345 -12.47 1.99 -17.37
CA SER A 345 -11.96 2.10 -18.74
C SER A 345 -11.05 3.31 -18.85
N PHE A 346 -9.81 3.10 -19.30
CA PHE A 346 -8.82 4.15 -19.53
C PHE A 346 -8.09 3.91 -20.85
N GLY A 347 -8.02 4.91 -21.72
CA GLY A 347 -7.31 4.77 -23.01
C GLY A 347 -7.82 3.62 -23.89
N GLY A 348 -9.08 3.22 -23.76
CA GLY A 348 -9.66 2.06 -24.45
C GLY A 348 -9.39 0.69 -23.80
N VAL A 349 -8.58 0.65 -22.73
CA VAL A 349 -8.28 -0.56 -21.95
C VAL A 349 -9.24 -0.65 -20.77
N LYS A 350 -9.74 -1.85 -20.47
CA LYS A 350 -10.68 -2.10 -19.37
C LYS A 350 -10.09 -3.00 -18.28
N SER A 351 -10.41 -2.69 -17.01
CA SER A 351 -10.07 -3.53 -15.84
C SER A 351 -11.02 -4.73 -15.70
N GLN A 352 -10.73 -5.64 -14.77
CA GLN A 352 -11.74 -6.60 -14.31
C GLN A 352 -12.86 -5.88 -13.55
N PRO A 353 -14.12 -6.33 -13.71
CA PRO A 353 -15.23 -5.74 -12.96
C PRO A 353 -15.08 -6.00 -11.46
N GLY A 354 -15.55 -5.05 -10.66
CA GLY A 354 -15.57 -5.18 -9.20
C GLY A 354 -16.64 -4.29 -8.58
N GLY A 355 -17.14 -4.70 -7.43
CA GLY A 355 -18.17 -3.99 -6.69
C GLY A 355 -17.66 -2.69 -6.09
N GLN A 356 -18.48 -1.64 -6.18
CA GLN A 356 -18.21 -0.35 -5.55
C GLN A 356 -19.39 0.11 -4.71
N ILE A 357 -19.10 0.48 -3.47
CA ILE A 357 -20.03 1.24 -2.62
C ILE A 357 -19.28 2.44 -2.04
N TYR A 358 -19.88 3.61 -2.17
CA TYR A 358 -19.35 4.85 -1.60
C TYR A 358 -20.31 5.42 -0.55
N VAL A 359 -19.77 5.84 0.59
CA VAL A 359 -20.54 6.44 1.67
C VAL A 359 -19.93 7.78 2.05
N ASN A 360 -20.71 8.85 1.87
CA ASN A 360 -20.39 10.17 2.40
C ASN A 360 -20.80 10.27 3.88
N GLY A 361 -20.09 9.53 4.73
CA GLY A 361 -20.37 9.43 6.16
C GLY A 361 -19.67 8.23 6.77
N ASN A 362 -20.16 7.76 7.91
CA ASN A 362 -19.61 6.59 8.59
C ASN A 362 -20.24 5.29 8.07
N VAL A 363 -19.53 4.18 8.24
CA VAL A 363 -19.99 2.85 7.88
C VAL A 363 -19.85 1.91 9.07
N ILE A 364 -20.85 1.07 9.30
CA ILE A 364 -20.82 -0.03 10.25
C ILE A 364 -20.81 -1.31 9.42
N ILE A 365 -19.80 -2.16 9.61
CA ILE A 365 -19.68 -3.44 8.91
C ILE A 365 -19.79 -4.56 9.93
N GLY A 366 -20.79 -5.40 9.74
CA GLY A 366 -21.02 -6.56 10.59
C GLY A 366 -22.46 -6.64 11.07
N SER A 367 -22.85 -7.85 11.44
CA SER A 367 -24.20 -8.20 11.87
C SER A 367 -24.15 -9.07 13.12
N GLY A 368 -25.08 -8.80 14.04
CA GLY A 368 -25.47 -9.71 15.11
C GLY A 368 -26.80 -10.45 14.82
N ASP A 369 -27.33 -10.34 13.61
CA ASP A 369 -28.60 -10.94 13.18
C ASP A 369 -28.41 -12.39 12.77
N SER A 370 -28.86 -13.31 13.64
CA SER A 370 -28.79 -14.75 13.41
C SER A 370 -29.74 -15.26 12.31
N THR A 371 -30.63 -14.41 11.76
CA THR A 371 -31.52 -14.79 10.67
C THR A 371 -30.87 -14.72 9.29
N LEU A 372 -29.71 -14.07 9.17
CA LEU A 372 -28.94 -14.02 7.94
C LEU A 372 -28.15 -15.31 7.75
N ALA A 373 -28.37 -16.00 6.63
CA ALA A 373 -27.61 -17.20 6.26
C ALA A 373 -26.14 -16.84 6.04
N ASN A 374 -25.24 -17.54 6.73
CA ASN A 374 -23.79 -17.29 6.64
C ASN A 374 -23.44 -15.80 6.83
N ALA A 375 -24.01 -15.18 7.86
CA ALA A 375 -23.76 -13.78 8.19
C ALA A 375 -22.26 -13.50 8.35
N ASN A 376 -21.87 -12.28 8.00
CA ASN A 376 -20.50 -11.79 8.03
C ASN A 376 -19.53 -12.51 7.08
N GLN A 377 -20.06 -13.15 6.03
CA GLN A 377 -19.28 -13.71 4.93
C GLN A 377 -19.39 -12.87 3.66
N VAL A 378 -18.25 -12.62 3.03
CA VAL A 378 -18.14 -11.90 1.76
C VAL A 378 -17.96 -12.89 0.62
N LYS A 379 -18.86 -12.84 -0.36
CA LYS A 379 -18.74 -13.56 -1.63
C LYS A 379 -18.84 -12.58 -2.79
N GLY A 380 -17.88 -12.63 -3.69
CA GLY A 380 -17.65 -11.64 -4.73
C GLY A 380 -16.52 -10.68 -4.37
N ARG A 381 -16.34 -9.69 -5.25
CA ARG A 381 -15.24 -8.71 -5.25
C ARG A 381 -15.82 -7.34 -4.99
N ILE A 382 -15.51 -6.70 -3.86
CA ILE A 382 -16.12 -5.40 -3.52
C ILE A 382 -15.19 -4.48 -2.74
N THR A 383 -15.30 -3.18 -2.98
CA THR A 383 -14.67 -2.13 -2.18
C THR A 383 -15.70 -1.18 -1.60
N ILE A 384 -15.54 -0.86 -0.32
CA ILE A 384 -16.31 0.17 0.39
C ILE A 384 -15.39 1.34 0.68
N VAL A 385 -15.83 2.53 0.27
CA VAL A 385 -15.14 3.80 0.56
C VAL A 385 -16.02 4.69 1.42
N ALA A 386 -15.47 5.22 2.51
CA ALA A 386 -16.16 6.10 3.45
C ALA A 386 -15.40 7.41 3.66
N THR A 387 -16.10 8.55 3.65
CA THR A 387 -15.52 9.85 4.07
C THR A 387 -15.41 9.98 5.60
N GLY A 388 -16.16 9.16 6.34
CA GLY A 388 -16.09 9.06 7.79
C GLY A 388 -15.28 7.86 8.27
N ASN A 389 -15.67 7.33 9.42
CA ASN A 389 -15.09 6.12 10.01
C ASN A 389 -15.73 4.85 9.43
N ILE A 390 -14.98 3.76 9.38
CA ILE A 390 -15.50 2.41 9.18
C ILE A 390 -15.34 1.64 10.49
N TRP A 391 -16.46 1.19 11.04
CA TRP A 391 -16.54 0.41 12.27
C TRP A 391 -16.76 -1.06 11.95
N ILE A 392 -15.81 -1.90 12.32
CA ILE A 392 -15.90 -3.36 12.22
C ILE A 392 -16.52 -3.90 13.50
N ALA A 393 -17.73 -4.43 13.36
CA ALA A 393 -18.62 -4.78 14.44
C ALA A 393 -18.79 -6.29 14.65
N ASN A 394 -18.12 -7.11 13.82
CA ASN A 394 -18.00 -8.56 13.95
C ASN A 394 -16.82 -9.08 13.09
N SER A 395 -16.48 -10.37 13.18
CA SER A 395 -15.54 -11.01 12.25
C SER A 395 -16.06 -10.91 10.83
N ILE A 396 -15.22 -10.55 9.85
CA ILE A 396 -15.56 -10.51 8.43
C ILE A 396 -14.65 -11.46 7.68
N GLN A 397 -15.24 -12.47 7.03
CA GLN A 397 -14.50 -13.56 6.39
C GLN A 397 -14.93 -13.74 4.93
N MET A 398 -14.03 -14.21 4.07
CA MET A 398 -14.32 -14.62 2.71
C MET A 398 -15.04 -15.97 2.70
N ASP A 399 -16.08 -16.08 1.88
CA ASP A 399 -16.68 -17.36 1.50
C ASP A 399 -15.69 -18.18 0.63
N GLY A 400 -15.87 -19.50 0.57
CA GLY A 400 -15.13 -20.39 -0.33
C GLY A 400 -13.87 -21.04 0.27
N ASP A 401 -13.05 -21.62 -0.62
CA ASP A 401 -11.92 -22.49 -0.26
C ASP A 401 -10.83 -21.77 0.55
N ARG A 402 -10.27 -22.49 1.51
CA ARG A 402 -9.25 -22.02 2.46
C ARG A 402 -7.99 -22.88 2.40
N ALA A 403 -6.85 -22.26 2.66
CA ALA A 403 -5.58 -22.93 2.88
C ALA A 403 -5.51 -23.52 4.30
N ALA A 404 -4.48 -24.33 4.56
CA ALA A 404 -4.30 -25.04 5.84
C ALA A 404 -4.10 -24.08 7.04
N ASP A 405 -3.59 -22.88 6.80
CA ASP A 405 -3.43 -21.81 7.80
C ASP A 405 -4.72 -20.98 8.01
N GLY A 406 -5.81 -21.40 7.38
CA GLY A 406 -7.11 -20.77 7.43
C GLY A 406 -7.26 -19.53 6.55
N LYS A 407 -6.20 -19.06 5.87
CA LYS A 407 -6.30 -17.96 4.90
C LYS A 407 -7.19 -18.38 3.73
N PRO A 408 -7.86 -17.44 3.05
CA PRO A 408 -8.46 -17.74 1.75
C PRO A 408 -7.39 -18.35 0.81
N SER A 409 -7.74 -19.42 0.10
CA SER A 409 -6.83 -20.03 -0.87
C SER A 409 -6.47 -19.07 -2.01
N GLU A 410 -5.32 -19.25 -2.66
CA GLU A 410 -4.90 -18.42 -3.81
C GLU A 410 -5.92 -18.38 -4.95
N THR A 411 -6.69 -19.45 -5.11
CA THR A 411 -7.75 -19.58 -6.13
C THR A 411 -9.09 -19.01 -5.70
N ASN A 412 -9.25 -18.61 -4.43
CA ASN A 412 -10.48 -18.01 -3.95
C ASN A 412 -10.63 -16.61 -4.61
N PRO A 413 -11.73 -16.34 -5.35
CA PRO A 413 -11.87 -15.10 -6.11
C PRO A 413 -12.36 -13.91 -5.27
N ASN A 414 -12.80 -14.18 -4.04
CA ASN A 414 -13.48 -13.21 -3.18
C ASN A 414 -12.49 -12.24 -2.52
N ALA A 415 -12.86 -10.97 -2.48
CA ALA A 415 -12.03 -9.90 -1.92
C ALA A 415 -12.88 -8.73 -1.39
N LEU A 416 -12.45 -8.15 -0.28
CA LEU A 416 -13.03 -6.95 0.33
C LEU A 416 -11.95 -5.86 0.43
N GLY A 417 -12.23 -4.69 -0.11
CA GLY A 417 -11.47 -3.46 0.12
C GLY A 417 -12.22 -2.51 1.06
N LEU A 418 -11.52 -1.95 2.04
CA LEU A 418 -12.04 -0.96 2.98
C LEU A 418 -11.17 0.29 2.95
N VAL A 419 -11.77 1.43 2.64
CA VAL A 419 -11.06 2.71 2.55
C VAL A 419 -11.80 3.76 3.35
N ALA A 420 -11.13 4.39 4.32
CA ALA A 420 -11.73 5.44 5.14
C ALA A 420 -10.88 6.71 5.10
N GLN A 421 -11.51 7.88 4.94
CA GLN A 421 -10.87 9.17 5.25
C GLN A 421 -10.78 9.44 6.75
N GLY A 422 -11.64 8.80 7.55
CA GLY A 422 -11.52 8.78 9.01
C GLY A 422 -10.60 7.64 9.47
N VAL A 423 -11.10 6.83 10.39
CA VAL A 423 -10.42 5.64 10.91
C VAL A 423 -11.11 4.35 10.47
N VAL A 424 -10.39 3.22 10.51
CA VAL A 424 -10.99 1.89 10.44
C VAL A 424 -10.76 1.19 11.76
N LYS A 425 -11.82 0.89 12.49
CA LYS A 425 -11.71 0.43 13.88
C LYS A 425 -12.60 -0.76 14.16
N VAL A 426 -12.05 -1.73 14.88
CA VAL A 426 -12.84 -2.71 15.61
C VAL A 426 -13.52 -2.00 16.77
N VAL A 427 -14.84 -2.13 16.87
CA VAL A 427 -15.63 -1.51 17.94
C VAL A 427 -15.88 -2.50 19.07
N ASP A 428 -16.07 -2.00 20.29
CA ASP A 428 -16.48 -2.81 21.43
C ASP A 428 -18.03 -2.90 21.50
N PRO A 429 -18.65 -4.06 21.19
CA PRO A 429 -20.10 -4.25 21.29
C PRO A 429 -20.62 -4.11 22.73
N GLY A 430 -19.74 -4.28 23.73
CA GLY A 430 -20.04 -4.11 25.14
C GLY A 430 -20.25 -2.65 25.55
N MET A 431 -19.93 -1.69 24.66
CA MET A 431 -20.10 -0.26 24.95
C MET A 431 -21.55 0.12 25.31
N SER A 432 -22.55 -0.60 24.81
CA SER A 432 -23.95 -0.38 25.21
C SER A 432 -24.28 -0.73 26.66
N ASP A 433 -23.45 -1.54 27.31
CA ASP A 433 -23.63 -2.05 28.69
C ASP A 433 -22.83 -1.23 29.71
N TYR A 434 -22.01 -0.28 29.28
CA TYR A 434 -21.26 0.56 30.21
C TYR A 434 -22.12 1.68 30.77
N SER A 435 -22.12 1.79 32.09
CA SER A 435 -22.81 2.86 32.84
C SER A 435 -22.34 4.28 32.49
N TYR A 436 -21.11 4.43 31.99
CA TYR A 436 -20.60 5.71 31.52
C TYR A 436 -21.00 6.06 30.08
N VAL A 437 -21.61 5.12 29.36
CA VAL A 437 -22.22 5.37 28.04
C VAL A 437 -23.70 5.64 28.24
N ASP A 438 -24.49 4.61 28.58
CA ASP A 438 -25.93 4.70 28.88
C ASP A 438 -26.46 3.50 29.73
N ASP A 439 -25.64 2.49 30.08
CA ASP A 439 -26.01 1.23 30.78
C ASP A 439 -26.97 0.30 30.00
N THR A 440 -27.89 0.88 29.23
CA THR A 440 -28.77 0.21 28.28
C THR A 440 -29.02 1.17 27.11
N PRO A 441 -29.09 0.67 25.85
CA PRO A 441 -29.39 1.53 24.72
C PRO A 441 -30.65 2.37 24.92
N VAL A 442 -30.50 3.70 24.88
CA VAL A 442 -31.63 4.63 24.91
C VAL A 442 -32.25 4.67 23.52
N VAL A 443 -33.46 4.10 23.40
CA VAL A 443 -34.22 3.99 22.16
C VAL A 443 -35.65 4.49 22.38
N ASN A 444 -36.20 5.25 21.43
CA ASN A 444 -37.60 5.69 21.46
C ASN A 444 -38.49 4.80 20.58
N ALA A 445 -39.82 4.98 20.67
CA ALA A 445 -40.78 4.11 19.96
C ALA A 445 -40.63 4.07 18.43
N ALA A 446 -40.04 5.10 17.81
CA ALA A 446 -39.86 5.17 16.36
C ALA A 446 -38.55 4.50 15.87
N HIS A 447 -37.70 4.04 16.78
CA HIS A 447 -36.40 3.48 16.48
C HIS A 447 -36.20 2.14 17.17
N THR A 448 -35.24 1.38 16.66
CA THR A 448 -34.85 0.09 17.23
C THR A 448 -33.34 0.01 17.32
N TYR A 449 -32.84 -0.57 18.42
CA TYR A 449 -31.44 -0.94 18.59
C TYR A 449 -31.08 -2.03 17.58
N VAL A 450 -29.91 -1.90 16.96
CA VAL A 450 -29.43 -2.89 16.01
C VAL A 450 -28.25 -3.66 16.61
N PRO A 451 -28.40 -4.98 16.83
CA PRO A 451 -27.37 -5.77 17.48
C PRO A 451 -26.14 -6.01 16.59
N ILE A 452 -24.96 -5.96 17.20
CA ILE A 452 -23.67 -6.28 16.61
C ILE A 452 -22.90 -7.27 17.51
N GLY A 453 -21.90 -7.99 16.97
CA GLY A 453 -21.21 -9.03 17.74
C GLY A 453 -22.12 -10.17 18.22
N ILE A 454 -21.60 -10.96 19.15
CA ILE A 454 -22.22 -12.18 19.69
C ILE A 454 -22.88 -11.85 21.02
N ALA A 455 -24.08 -12.41 21.27
CA ALA A 455 -24.78 -12.20 22.53
C ALA A 455 -24.11 -12.93 23.71
N ASP A 456 -24.08 -12.29 24.88
CA ASP A 456 -23.58 -12.89 26.13
C ASP A 456 -24.61 -13.90 26.67
N ASN A 457 -24.46 -15.18 26.31
CA ASN A 457 -25.32 -16.31 26.72
C ASN A 457 -26.72 -16.39 26.09
N ALA A 458 -27.29 -17.60 26.09
CA ALA A 458 -28.61 -17.98 25.52
C ALA A 458 -29.84 -17.44 26.30
N LYS A 459 -29.74 -16.27 26.95
CA LYS A 459 -30.88 -15.66 27.65
C LYS A 459 -31.59 -14.63 26.75
N PRO A 460 -32.90 -14.79 26.46
CA PRO A 460 -33.62 -13.97 25.47
C PRO A 460 -33.86 -12.49 25.82
N ALA A 461 -33.48 -12.00 27.01
CA ALA A 461 -34.03 -10.74 27.53
C ALA A 461 -33.15 -9.49 27.34
N GLU A 462 -31.82 -9.63 27.22
CA GLU A 462 -30.91 -8.48 27.18
C GLU A 462 -30.15 -8.44 25.85
N ILE A 463 -30.88 -8.04 24.79
CA ILE A 463 -30.40 -7.99 23.40
C ILE A 463 -29.10 -7.19 23.17
N HIS A 464 -28.70 -6.37 24.14
CA HIS A 464 -27.63 -5.37 24.06
C HIS A 464 -26.34 -5.78 24.80
N LYS A 465 -26.33 -6.91 25.52
CA LYS A 465 -25.11 -7.46 26.16
C LYS A 465 -24.39 -8.38 25.20
N ARG A 466 -23.27 -7.91 24.66
CA ARG A 466 -22.59 -8.54 23.52
C ARG A 466 -21.07 -8.41 23.62
N HIS A 467 -20.36 -9.32 22.97
CA HIS A 467 -18.91 -9.35 22.83
C HIS A 467 -18.51 -9.64 21.38
N LEU A 468 -17.23 -9.46 21.06
CA LEU A 468 -16.67 -9.88 19.78
C LEU A 468 -16.21 -11.34 19.84
N PRO A 469 -16.22 -12.08 18.72
CA PRO A 469 -15.59 -13.40 18.69
C PRO A 469 -14.10 -13.29 19.02
N ASP A 470 -13.59 -14.34 19.67
CA ASP A 470 -12.15 -14.58 19.83
C ASP A 470 -11.77 -15.91 19.15
N PRO A 471 -10.87 -15.91 18.14
CA PRO A 471 -10.25 -14.74 17.53
C PRO A 471 -11.24 -13.88 16.74
N LEU A 472 -11.00 -12.57 16.71
CA LEU A 472 -11.64 -11.67 15.76
C LEU A 472 -10.88 -11.71 14.45
N VAL A 473 -11.53 -12.17 13.38
CA VAL A 473 -10.93 -12.31 12.05
C VAL A 473 -11.47 -11.25 11.11
N VAL A 474 -10.58 -10.50 10.46
CA VAL A 474 -10.91 -9.54 9.41
C VAL A 474 -10.11 -9.87 8.16
N GLU A 475 -10.80 -10.27 7.10
CA GLU A 475 -10.23 -10.58 5.80
C GLU A 475 -10.51 -9.42 4.83
N ALA A 476 -9.59 -8.46 4.71
CA ALA A 476 -9.78 -7.26 3.90
C ALA A 476 -8.47 -6.52 3.57
N GLY A 477 -8.42 -5.85 2.43
CA GLY A 477 -7.45 -4.79 2.17
C GLY A 477 -7.92 -3.47 2.79
N ILE A 478 -7.17 -2.94 3.76
CA ILE A 478 -7.55 -1.78 4.56
C ILE A 478 -6.65 -0.58 4.23
N THR A 479 -7.26 0.56 3.91
CA THR A 479 -6.59 1.85 3.72
C THR A 479 -7.22 2.92 4.60
N VAL A 480 -6.44 3.54 5.48
CA VAL A 480 -6.89 4.49 6.49
C VAL A 480 -6.19 5.83 6.29
N GLY A 481 -6.92 6.81 5.75
CA GLY A 481 -6.41 8.14 5.41
C GLY A 481 -6.46 9.17 6.55
N GLY A 482 -7.21 8.93 7.62
CA GLY A 482 -7.34 9.84 8.75
C GLY A 482 -6.81 9.28 10.05
N GLY A 483 -6.02 8.21 10.04
CA GLY A 483 -5.50 7.60 11.26
C GLY A 483 -4.99 6.19 11.00
N GLY A 484 -5.37 5.25 11.85
CA GLY A 484 -4.91 3.87 11.77
C GLY A 484 -5.97 2.81 11.94
N TRP A 485 -5.57 1.59 11.59
CA TRP A 485 -6.29 0.35 11.87
C TRP A 485 -6.05 -0.06 13.31
N GLY A 486 -7.13 -0.22 14.07
CA GLY A 486 -7.00 -0.66 15.46
C GLY A 486 -8.32 -0.98 16.12
N ALA A 487 -8.35 -0.92 17.45
CA ALA A 487 -9.57 -1.04 18.23
C ALA A 487 -9.94 0.29 18.89
N GLU A 488 -11.23 0.49 19.12
CA GLU A 488 -11.75 1.59 19.95
C GLU A 488 -11.85 1.17 21.41
N ASN A 489 -11.89 2.16 22.30
CA ASN A 489 -12.03 1.97 23.74
C ASN A 489 -10.92 1.12 24.38
N VAL A 490 -9.76 1.01 23.73
CA VAL A 490 -8.58 0.39 24.35
C VAL A 490 -8.16 1.22 25.55
N LEU A 491 -8.00 0.54 26.68
CA LEU A 491 -7.61 1.11 27.96
C LEU A 491 -6.32 1.91 27.82
N ARG A 492 -6.34 3.15 28.31
CA ARG A 492 -5.15 3.95 28.57
C ARG A 492 -5.15 4.35 30.04
N ASN A 493 -4.09 3.98 30.75
CA ASN A 493 -3.99 4.09 32.21
C ASN A 493 -5.08 3.25 32.93
N GLY A 494 -5.80 3.83 33.90
CA GLY A 494 -6.71 3.08 34.79
C GLY A 494 -8.21 3.22 34.50
N TYR A 495 -8.62 3.70 33.32
CA TYR A 495 -10.04 3.89 32.99
C TYR A 495 -10.35 3.64 31.51
N GLY A 496 -11.46 2.96 31.23
CA GLY A 496 -11.82 2.48 29.89
C GLY A 496 -11.54 0.98 29.78
N GLY A 497 -11.41 0.48 28.56
CA GLY A 497 -11.12 -0.92 28.28
C GLY A 497 -12.27 -1.59 27.56
N ARG A 498 -11.90 -2.49 26.65
CA ARG A 498 -12.86 -3.25 25.86
C ARG A 498 -13.32 -4.47 26.67
N LYS A 499 -14.51 -4.95 26.32
CA LYS A 499 -14.97 -6.26 26.76
C LYS A 499 -14.24 -7.40 26.02
N GLU A 500 -13.26 -8.01 26.69
CA GLU A 500 -12.58 -9.21 26.21
C GLU A 500 -13.40 -10.49 26.48
N THR A 501 -13.15 -11.54 25.70
CA THR A 501 -13.95 -12.76 25.69
C THR A 501 -13.25 -13.94 26.35
N SER A 502 -12.00 -14.23 25.96
CA SER A 502 -11.30 -15.47 26.35
C SER A 502 -10.27 -15.30 27.45
N GLY A 503 -9.97 -14.06 27.85
CA GLY A 503 -8.98 -13.78 28.87
C GLY A 503 -8.69 -12.29 29.04
N VAL A 504 -7.41 -11.98 29.24
CA VAL A 504 -6.92 -10.61 29.45
C VAL A 504 -6.78 -9.85 28.12
N GLN A 505 -6.58 -10.58 27.02
CA GLN A 505 -6.56 -10.04 25.66
C GLN A 505 -7.12 -11.09 24.71
N ASP A 506 -7.95 -10.66 23.77
CA ASP A 506 -8.40 -11.48 22.64
C ASP A 506 -7.38 -11.45 21.48
N ASP A 507 -7.50 -12.34 20.49
CA ASP A 507 -6.67 -12.33 19.28
C ASP A 507 -7.32 -11.51 18.16
N LEU A 508 -6.55 -10.61 17.53
CA LEU A 508 -6.92 -9.91 16.30
C LEU A 508 -6.16 -10.47 15.10
N VAL A 509 -6.90 -11.17 14.25
CA VAL A 509 -6.38 -11.74 13.00
C VAL A 509 -6.76 -10.83 11.83
N LEU A 510 -5.76 -10.22 11.21
CA LEU A 510 -5.92 -9.52 9.92
C LEU A 510 -5.33 -10.39 8.81
N ARG A 511 -6.12 -10.70 7.78
CA ARG A 511 -5.64 -11.37 6.56
C ARG A 511 -5.92 -10.46 5.38
N GLY A 512 -4.89 -9.79 4.86
CA GLY A 512 -5.11 -8.75 3.89
C GLY A 512 -3.91 -7.88 3.59
N THR A 513 -4.17 -6.61 3.30
CA THR A 513 -3.18 -5.53 3.18
C THR A 513 -3.59 -4.39 4.12
N LEU A 514 -2.64 -3.59 4.59
CA LEU A 514 -2.88 -2.46 5.48
C LEU A 514 -2.11 -1.23 5.00
N SER A 515 -2.77 -0.09 4.91
CA SER A 515 -2.14 1.22 4.72
C SER A 515 -2.73 2.20 5.72
N GLU A 516 -1.91 2.85 6.52
CA GLU A 516 -2.38 3.78 7.56
C GLU A 516 -1.44 4.99 7.73
N VAL A 517 -2.02 6.16 8.01
CA VAL A 517 -1.26 7.40 8.20
C VAL A 517 -0.45 7.34 9.48
N CYS A 518 -1.09 6.94 10.57
CA CYS A 518 -0.46 6.70 11.86
C CYS A 518 -0.93 5.36 12.39
N ARG A 519 -0.13 4.74 13.26
CA ARG A 519 -0.56 3.50 13.90
C ARG A 519 -1.69 3.78 14.88
N SER A 520 -2.59 2.82 14.96
CA SER A 520 -3.55 2.75 16.05
C SER A 520 -3.21 1.63 17.03
N VAL A 521 -3.66 1.82 18.28
CA VAL A 521 -3.54 0.78 19.31
C VAL A 521 -4.67 -0.23 19.10
N VAL A 522 -4.32 -1.51 19.20
CA VAL A 522 -5.30 -2.62 19.23
C VAL A 522 -5.47 -3.19 20.63
N GLY A 523 -4.47 -3.02 21.50
CA GLY A 523 -4.44 -3.47 22.88
C GLY A 523 -3.17 -3.04 23.62
N VAL A 524 -3.23 -3.13 24.95
CA VAL A 524 -2.13 -3.00 25.89
C VAL A 524 -1.76 -4.39 26.36
N THR A 525 -0.55 -4.84 25.99
CA THR A 525 -0.06 -6.20 26.27
C THR A 525 -0.30 -6.63 27.71
N GLY A 526 -0.93 -7.79 27.87
CA GLY A 526 -1.21 -8.38 29.17
C GLY A 526 -2.22 -7.60 30.03
N THR A 527 -2.99 -6.68 29.44
CA THR A 527 -3.99 -5.89 30.18
C THR A 527 -5.35 -5.82 29.50
N ASP A 528 -5.42 -5.32 28.27
CA ASP A 528 -6.67 -4.98 27.59
C ASP A 528 -6.45 -4.99 26.08
N GLY A 529 -7.49 -5.20 25.31
CA GLY A 529 -7.43 -5.14 23.86
C GLY A 529 -6.87 -6.43 23.23
N PHE A 530 -6.33 -6.32 22.02
CA PHE A 530 -5.95 -7.49 21.21
C PHE A 530 -4.45 -7.76 21.18
N LEU A 531 -4.09 -9.03 20.98
CA LEU A 531 -2.81 -9.46 20.43
C LEU A 531 -2.88 -9.59 18.90
N LYS A 532 -1.86 -9.11 18.17
CA LYS A 532 -1.89 -9.03 16.69
C LYS A 532 -1.35 -10.29 16.00
N ASN A 533 -2.14 -10.82 15.06
CA ASN A 533 -1.73 -11.88 14.13
C ASN A 533 -2.05 -11.45 12.69
N TYR A 534 -1.09 -10.84 12.01
CA TYR A 534 -1.32 -10.16 10.72
C TYR A 534 -0.65 -10.93 9.59
N TYR A 535 -1.43 -11.24 8.56
CA TYR A 535 -1.05 -12.07 7.44
C TYR A 535 -1.31 -11.37 6.11
N LEU A 536 -0.36 -11.48 5.19
CA LEU A 536 -0.55 -10.97 3.84
C LEU A 536 -1.53 -11.87 3.08
N ASP A 537 -2.53 -11.24 2.46
CA ASP A 537 -3.30 -11.87 1.40
C ASP A 537 -2.71 -11.47 0.04
N GLU A 538 -1.92 -12.37 -0.56
CA GLU A 538 -1.19 -12.10 -1.81
C GLU A 538 -2.14 -11.85 -2.99
N ARG A 539 -3.40 -12.29 -2.91
CA ARG A 539 -4.42 -12.05 -3.95
C ARG A 539 -4.73 -10.56 -4.12
N LEU A 540 -4.60 -9.79 -3.03
CA LEU A 540 -4.83 -8.34 -3.02
C LEU A 540 -3.69 -7.55 -3.68
N LEU A 541 -2.54 -8.18 -3.97
CA LEU A 541 -1.43 -7.55 -4.71
C LEU A 541 -1.77 -7.28 -6.18
N THR A 542 -2.95 -7.65 -6.66
CA THR A 542 -3.44 -7.36 -8.02
C THR A 542 -4.42 -6.18 -8.08
N GLY A 543 -4.58 -5.44 -6.98
CA GLY A 543 -5.46 -4.27 -6.92
C GLY A 543 -6.64 -4.42 -5.94
N ILE A 544 -7.03 -3.32 -5.31
CA ILE A 544 -8.34 -3.18 -4.65
C ILE A 544 -9.37 -2.85 -5.74
N LEU A 545 -10.58 -3.39 -5.63
CA LEU A 545 -11.49 -3.51 -6.78
C LEU A 545 -12.45 -2.32 -6.95
N PRO A 546 -12.95 -2.12 -8.16
CA PRO A 546 -12.14 -1.84 -9.33
C PRO A 546 -11.51 -0.45 -9.12
N GLY A 547 -10.31 -0.37 -8.56
CA GLY A 547 -9.70 0.92 -8.27
C GLY A 547 -8.24 0.88 -7.84
N ASP A 548 -7.44 1.73 -8.47
CA ASP A 548 -6.08 2.05 -8.05
C ASP A 548 -6.07 2.91 -6.77
N ILE A 549 -6.41 2.34 -5.62
CA ILE A 549 -6.43 3.04 -4.32
C ILE A 549 -5.07 2.91 -3.59
N TRP A 550 -4.02 2.54 -4.31
CA TRP A 550 -2.70 2.34 -3.71
C TRP A 550 -1.95 3.65 -3.53
N LEU A 551 -1.19 3.71 -2.44
CA LEU A 551 -0.58 4.94 -1.94
C LEU A 551 0.94 4.83 -1.85
N ARG A 552 1.55 3.86 -2.54
CA ARG A 552 3.02 3.72 -2.57
C ARG A 552 3.61 4.64 -3.63
N GLY A 553 4.64 5.40 -3.31
CA GLY A 553 5.39 6.15 -4.32
C GLY A 553 6.27 5.27 -5.22
N LYS A 554 6.35 3.95 -4.99
CA LYS A 554 7.27 3.05 -5.69
C LYS A 554 6.58 2.36 -6.86
N PHE A 555 7.27 2.26 -7.99
CA PHE A 555 6.87 1.47 -9.16
C PHE A 555 7.87 0.33 -9.36
N VAL A 556 7.38 -0.84 -9.76
CA VAL A 556 8.20 -2.04 -9.98
C VAL A 556 7.95 -2.62 -11.36
N PRO A 557 9.00 -3.08 -12.07
CA PRO A 557 8.85 -3.83 -13.31
C PRO A 557 8.07 -5.12 -13.10
N LEU A 558 7.20 -5.44 -14.05
CA LEU A 558 6.59 -6.76 -14.14
C LEU A 558 7.66 -7.81 -14.48
N PRO A 559 7.50 -9.07 -14.03
CA PRO A 559 8.33 -10.18 -14.50
C PRO A 559 8.32 -10.25 -16.03
N ALA A 560 9.49 -10.33 -16.65
CA ALA A 560 9.68 -10.26 -18.11
C ALA A 560 9.14 -8.98 -18.79
N GLY A 561 8.79 -7.95 -18.00
CA GLY A 561 8.31 -6.67 -18.50
C GLY A 561 9.40 -5.71 -18.96
N TRP A 562 10.68 -6.10 -18.90
CA TRP A 562 11.83 -5.29 -19.31
C TRP A 562 12.36 -5.74 -20.67
N SER A 563 12.50 -4.80 -21.60
CA SER A 563 13.13 -5.04 -22.89
C SER A 563 14.14 -3.94 -23.22
N ASP A 564 15.35 -4.37 -23.61
CA ASP A 564 16.40 -3.51 -24.14
C ASP A 564 16.69 -3.97 -25.57
N TYR A 565 16.51 -3.07 -26.53
CA TYR A 565 16.75 -3.36 -27.93
C TYR A 565 17.29 -2.16 -28.70
N ARG A 566 17.90 -2.45 -29.85
CA ARG A 566 18.27 -1.45 -30.85
C ARG A 566 17.10 -1.29 -31.80
N VAL A 567 16.67 -0.06 -32.08
CA VAL A 567 15.80 0.18 -33.22
C VAL A 567 16.68 0.10 -34.47
N ALA A 568 16.28 -0.71 -35.45
CA ALA A 568 16.94 -0.72 -36.75
C ALA A 568 16.72 0.67 -37.38
N VAL A 569 17.74 1.51 -37.37
CA VAL A 569 17.75 2.73 -38.16
C VAL A 569 17.72 2.28 -39.61
N ASN A 570 16.57 2.41 -40.28
CA ASN A 570 16.53 2.24 -41.72
C ASN A 570 17.49 3.29 -42.32
N PRO A 571 18.47 2.86 -43.11
CA PRO A 571 19.56 3.71 -43.59
C PRO A 571 19.08 4.90 -44.43
#